data_AF-A0A495U174-F1
#
_entry.id   AF-A0A495U174-F1
#
_cell.length_a   1.000
_cell.length_b   1.000
_cell.length_c   1.000
_cell.angle_alpha   90.00
_cell.angle_beta   90.00
_cell.angle_gamma   90.00
#
_symmetry.space_group_name_H-M   'P 1'
#
loop_
_entity.id
_entity.type
_entity.pdbx_description
1 polymer ?
#
loop_
_entity_poly.entity_id
_entity_poly.type
_entity_poly.pdbx_seq_one_letter_code
_entity_poly.pdbx_strand_id
1 'polypeptide(L)'
;MSIIDISEVKAGSHVTLHYRLSLADGAEVINTFADKPATLLLGAGQLAPPLEDILLGLKVGHHSTFQLTPGQAFGPRNPELIQRVSLATLRENSMIGEDFSPGDLVEFNAPGGGRYAGVLKEVGETSALFDFNHPLAGQALAFEVKIIGIL
;
A
#
# COMPACT_ATOMS: atom_id res chain seq x y z
N MET A 1 -35.17 3.92 -23.12
CA MET A 1 -35.05 4.76 -21.92
C MET A 1 -34.01 4.10 -21.05
N SER A 2 -32.74 4.48 -21.20
CA SER A 2 -31.64 3.84 -20.47
C SER A 2 -31.71 4.29 -19.01
N ILE A 3 -31.94 3.33 -18.12
CA ILE A 3 -31.84 3.52 -16.69
C ILE A 3 -30.34 3.76 -16.44
N ILE A 4 -29.96 5.02 -16.20
CA ILE A 4 -28.61 5.30 -15.72
C ILE A 4 -28.64 4.82 -14.27
N ASP A 5 -28.03 3.68 -14.01
CA ASP A 5 -27.73 3.23 -12.65
C ASP A 5 -26.92 4.34 -11.97
N ILE A 6 -27.61 5.11 -11.13
CA ILE A 6 -27.07 6.18 -10.28
C ILE A 6 -26.39 5.60 -9.04
N SER A 7 -25.84 4.39 -9.17
CA SER A 7 -25.11 3.72 -8.11
C SER A 7 -23.87 4.54 -7.79
N GLU A 8 -23.74 4.85 -6.50
CA GLU A 8 -22.69 5.67 -5.92
C GLU A 8 -21.93 4.83 -4.89
N VAL A 9 -20.61 4.97 -4.86
CA VAL A 9 -19.75 4.22 -3.95
C VAL A 9 -20.01 4.67 -2.52
N LYS A 10 -20.30 3.71 -1.64
CA LYS A 10 -20.47 3.91 -0.21
C LYS A 10 -19.56 2.95 0.57
N ALA A 11 -19.39 3.22 1.85
CA ALA A 11 -18.73 2.27 2.75
C ALA A 11 -19.47 0.91 2.70
N GLY A 12 -18.73 -0.19 2.57
CA GLY A 12 -19.28 -1.53 2.43
C GLY A 12 -19.77 -1.91 1.03
N SER A 13 -19.69 -1.02 0.04
CA SER A 13 -20.01 -1.36 -1.36
C SER A 13 -18.95 -2.27 -1.98
N HIS A 14 -19.38 -3.19 -2.84
CA HIS A 14 -18.47 -3.92 -3.73
C HIS A 14 -18.27 -3.11 -5.00
N VAL A 15 -17.09 -2.57 -5.19
CA VAL A 15 -16.76 -1.69 -6.31
C VAL A 15 -15.86 -2.44 -7.28
N THR A 16 -16.33 -2.59 -8.52
CA THR A 16 -15.49 -3.06 -9.63
C THR A 16 -14.91 -1.85 -10.33
N LEU A 17 -13.58 -1.73 -10.36
CA LEU A 17 -12.89 -0.61 -10.97
C LEU A 17 -11.57 -1.04 -11.63
N HIS A 18 -11.15 -0.26 -12.61
CA HIS A 18 -9.72 -0.17 -12.92
C HIS A 18 -9.13 0.95 -12.06
N TYR A 19 -7.95 0.69 -11.52
CA TYR A 19 -7.14 1.68 -10.86
C TYR A 19 -5.67 1.54 -11.21
N ARG A 20 -4.96 2.65 -11.09
CA ARG A 20 -3.52 2.76 -11.27
C ARG A 20 -2.94 3.63 -10.17
N LEU A 21 -1.87 3.14 -9.55
CA LEU A 21 -1.04 3.87 -8.61
C LEU A 21 0.33 4.09 -9.25
N SER A 22 0.68 5.35 -9.45
CA SER A 22 1.98 5.75 -10.00
C SER A 22 2.70 6.66 -9.01
N LEU A 23 4.01 6.49 -8.91
CA LEU A 23 4.90 7.39 -8.17
C LEU A 23 5.07 8.72 -8.91
N ALA A 24 5.53 9.74 -8.20
CA ALA A 24 5.75 11.08 -8.77
C ALA A 24 6.79 11.11 -9.91
N ASP A 25 7.66 10.12 -9.99
CA ASP A 25 8.63 9.91 -11.09
C ASP A 25 8.01 9.22 -12.32
N GLY A 26 6.73 8.85 -12.25
CA GLY A 26 6.00 8.14 -13.29
C GLY A 26 6.10 6.62 -13.21
N ALA A 27 6.83 6.07 -12.24
CA ALA A 27 6.90 4.62 -12.06
C ALA A 27 5.54 4.07 -11.63
N GLU A 28 4.99 3.15 -12.42
CA GLU A 28 3.73 2.47 -12.09
C GLU A 28 3.99 1.40 -11.02
N VAL A 29 3.36 1.56 -9.86
CA VAL A 29 3.39 0.57 -8.78
C VAL A 29 2.35 -0.52 -9.05
N ILE A 30 1.14 -0.09 -9.38
CA ILE A 30 0.02 -0.97 -9.69
C ILE A 30 -0.70 -0.38 -10.90
N ASN A 31 -1.02 -1.21 -11.88
CA ASN A 31 -1.80 -0.82 -13.03
C ASN A 31 -2.75 -1.95 -13.42
N THR A 32 -4.04 -1.77 -13.16
CA THR A 32 -5.07 -2.74 -13.56
C THR A 32 -5.73 -2.39 -14.88
N PHE A 33 -5.45 -1.22 -15.48
CA PHE A 33 -6.01 -0.82 -16.78
C PHE A 33 -5.47 -1.67 -17.93
N ALA A 34 -4.28 -2.24 -17.77
CA ALA A 34 -3.68 -3.17 -18.73
C ALA A 34 -4.24 -4.61 -18.60
N ASP A 35 -5.02 -4.89 -17.56
CA ASP A 35 -5.41 -6.24 -17.14
C ASP A 35 -6.92 -6.31 -16.83
N LYS A 36 -7.33 -7.29 -16.03
CA LYS A 36 -8.71 -7.42 -15.55
C LYS A 36 -9.01 -6.37 -14.47
N PRO A 37 -10.26 -5.86 -14.42
CA PRO A 37 -10.65 -4.96 -13.36
C PRO A 37 -10.63 -5.65 -12.00
N ALA A 38 -10.33 -4.86 -10.97
CA ALA A 38 -10.36 -5.32 -9.60
C ALA A 38 -11.76 -5.11 -9.01
N THR A 39 -12.23 -6.08 -8.23
CA THR A 39 -13.43 -5.93 -7.41
C THR A 39 -13.00 -5.86 -5.96
N LEU A 40 -13.32 -4.74 -5.31
CA LEU A 40 -12.88 -4.42 -3.96
C LEU A 40 -14.09 -4.18 -3.06
N LEU A 41 -14.02 -4.64 -1.82
CA LEU A 41 -14.98 -4.34 -0.77
C LEU A 41 -14.46 -3.16 0.07
N LEU A 42 -15.14 -2.02 -0.05
CA LEU A 42 -14.80 -0.80 0.67
C LEU A 42 -14.94 -1.01 2.18
N GLY A 43 -13.85 -0.81 2.92
CA GLY A 43 -13.77 -1.03 4.36
C GLY A 43 -13.30 -2.42 4.78
N ALA A 44 -12.97 -3.31 3.84
CA ALA A 44 -12.37 -4.62 4.15
C ALA A 44 -10.82 -4.57 4.29
N GLY A 45 -10.22 -3.38 4.22
CA GLY A 45 -8.76 -3.20 4.27
C GLY A 45 -8.04 -3.67 3.01
N GLN A 46 -8.76 -3.78 1.88
CA GLN A 46 -8.19 -4.13 0.58
C GLN A 46 -7.51 -2.94 -0.11
N LEU A 47 -7.91 -1.71 0.25
CA LEU A 47 -7.23 -0.48 -0.11
C LEU A 47 -6.85 0.27 1.17
N ALA A 48 -5.85 1.15 1.06
CA ALA A 48 -5.52 2.05 2.15
C ALA A 48 -6.72 2.98 2.43
N PRO A 49 -7.07 3.27 3.70
CA PRO A 49 -8.25 4.07 4.03
C PRO A 49 -8.35 5.40 3.27
N PRO A 50 -7.25 6.17 3.09
CA PRO A 50 -7.33 7.41 2.32
C PRO A 50 -7.67 7.22 0.84
N LEU A 51 -7.29 6.08 0.25
CA LEU A 51 -7.67 5.72 -1.12
C LEU A 51 -9.15 5.32 -1.19
N GLU A 52 -9.65 4.62 -0.17
CA GLU A 52 -11.08 4.28 -0.06
C GLU A 52 -11.95 5.54 0.06
N ASP A 53 -11.52 6.52 0.88
CA ASP A 53 -12.21 7.81 1.03
C ASP A 53 -12.36 8.57 -0.29
N ILE A 54 -11.36 8.51 -1.17
CA ILE A 54 -11.41 9.14 -2.51
C ILE A 54 -12.46 8.49 -3.40
N LEU A 55 -12.72 7.19 -3.21
CA LEU A 55 -13.72 6.47 -3.98
C LEU A 55 -15.14 6.78 -3.52
N LEU A 56 -15.35 7.19 -2.27
CA LEU A 56 -16.66 7.51 -1.74
C LEU A 56 -17.32 8.64 -2.55
N GLY A 57 -18.60 8.45 -2.91
CA GLY A 57 -19.34 9.42 -3.70
C GLY A 57 -19.09 9.34 -5.22
N LEU A 58 -18.13 8.52 -5.67
CA LEU A 58 -17.94 8.29 -7.10
C LEU A 58 -19.06 7.42 -7.67
N LYS A 59 -19.39 7.63 -8.94
CA LYS A 59 -20.48 6.94 -9.65
C LYS A 59 -19.95 5.98 -10.69
N VAL A 60 -20.76 5.00 -11.08
CA VAL A 60 -20.44 4.11 -12.20
C VAL A 60 -20.11 4.94 -13.46
N GLY A 61 -19.03 4.56 -14.15
CA GLY A 61 -18.51 5.27 -15.32
C GLY A 61 -17.61 6.46 -15.01
N HIS A 62 -17.47 6.87 -13.74
CA HIS A 62 -16.56 7.95 -13.35
C HIS A 62 -15.11 7.53 -13.60
N HIS A 63 -14.33 8.42 -14.22
CA HIS A 63 -12.90 8.24 -14.45
C HIS A 63 -12.16 9.53 -14.13
N SER A 64 -11.30 9.48 -13.12
CA SER A 64 -10.49 10.63 -12.69
C SER A 64 -9.11 10.18 -12.20
N THR A 65 -8.16 11.11 -12.21
CA THR A 65 -6.85 10.94 -11.58
C THR A 65 -6.72 11.92 -10.42
N PHE A 66 -6.40 11.41 -9.25
CA PHE A 66 -6.20 12.16 -8.01
C PHE A 66 -4.71 12.22 -7.69
N GLN A 67 -4.19 13.42 -7.48
CA GLN A 67 -2.81 13.63 -7.06
C GLN A 67 -2.75 13.66 -5.53
N LEU A 68 -2.02 12.70 -4.96
CA LEU A 68 -1.87 12.53 -3.51
C LEU A 68 -0.51 13.06 -3.08
N THR A 69 -0.53 13.96 -2.12
CA THR A 69 0.68 14.50 -1.52
C THR A 69 1.41 13.43 -0.69
N PRO A 70 2.70 13.66 -0.37
CA PRO A 70 3.50 12.76 0.46
C PRO A 70 2.77 12.29 1.72
N GLY A 71 2.47 10.99 1.77
CA GLY A 71 1.82 10.36 2.92
C GLY A 71 0.31 10.50 3.01
N GLN A 72 -0.37 11.08 2.01
CA GLN A 72 -1.83 11.01 1.94
C GLN A 72 -2.33 9.58 1.65
N ALA A 73 -1.63 8.79 0.84
CA ALA A 73 -2.08 7.43 0.50
C ALA A 73 -1.76 6.41 1.62
N PHE A 74 -0.48 6.31 1.99
CA PHE A 74 0.04 5.28 2.90
C PHE A 74 0.54 5.84 4.23
N GLY A 75 0.11 7.05 4.58
CA GLY A 75 0.59 7.75 5.78
C GLY A 75 1.99 8.35 5.60
N PRO A 76 2.38 9.30 6.49
CA PRO A 76 3.75 9.78 6.53
C PRO A 76 4.69 8.65 6.94
N ARG A 77 5.97 8.76 6.54
CA ARG A 77 7.00 7.89 7.09
C ARG A 77 7.08 8.15 8.60
N ASN A 78 6.86 7.11 9.40
CA ASN A 78 6.93 7.18 10.85
C ASN A 78 8.38 6.87 11.31
N PRO A 79 9.08 7.83 11.94
CA PRO A 79 10.41 7.59 12.50
C PRO A 79 10.41 6.54 13.62
N GLU A 80 9.29 6.31 14.31
CA GLU A 80 9.14 5.27 15.34
C GLU A 80 9.11 3.85 14.76
N LEU A 81 8.82 3.72 13.46
CA LEU A 81 8.95 2.46 12.72
C LEU A 81 10.37 2.21 12.22
N ILE A 82 11.30 3.13 12.48
CA ILE A 82 12.73 2.90 12.29
C ILE A 82 13.28 2.37 13.61
N GLN A 83 13.47 1.06 13.69
CA GLN A 83 13.78 0.37 14.93
C GLN A 83 15.11 -0.35 14.87
N ARG A 84 15.81 -0.37 16.00
CA ARG A 84 17.00 -1.21 16.16
C ARG A 84 16.59 -2.61 16.58
N VAL A 85 16.97 -3.58 15.77
CA VAL A 85 16.80 -5.00 16.05
C VAL A 85 18.17 -5.57 16.44
N SER A 86 18.23 -6.31 17.55
CA SER A 86 19.47 -6.96 17.96
C SER A 86 19.88 -8.03 16.95
N LEU A 87 21.18 -8.26 16.75
CA LEU A 87 21.63 -9.30 15.82
C LEU A 87 21.18 -10.70 16.26
N ALA A 88 21.01 -10.93 17.56
CA ALA A 88 20.44 -12.17 18.09
C ALA A 88 18.98 -12.35 17.61
N THR A 89 18.14 -11.34 17.85
CA THR A 89 16.73 -11.35 17.41
C THR A 89 16.62 -11.47 15.89
N LEU A 90 17.48 -10.80 15.14
CA LEU A 90 17.53 -10.89 13.68
C LEU A 90 17.81 -12.33 13.24
N ARG A 91 18.84 -12.98 13.78
CA ARG A 91 19.19 -14.37 13.47
C ARG A 91 18.10 -15.36 13.88
N GLU A 92 17.40 -15.10 14.97
CA GLU A 92 16.32 -15.96 15.46
C GLU A 92 15.04 -15.83 14.62
N ASN A 93 14.77 -14.65 14.04
CA ASN A 93 13.47 -14.33 13.43
C ASN A 93 13.49 -14.07 11.93
N SER A 94 14.67 -14.00 11.30
CA SER A 94 14.81 -13.85 9.85
C SER A 94 15.14 -15.20 9.19
N MET A 95 14.66 -15.39 7.96
CA MET A 95 14.90 -16.61 7.18
C MET A 95 16.18 -16.58 6.34
N ILE A 96 16.98 -15.50 6.42
CA ILE A 96 18.11 -15.26 5.49
C ILE A 96 19.43 -15.63 6.17
N GLY A 97 20.27 -16.37 5.44
CA GLY A 97 21.61 -16.77 5.85
C GLY A 97 22.60 -15.61 5.87
N GLU A 98 23.05 -15.29 7.08
CA GLU A 98 24.32 -14.68 7.53
C GLU A 98 24.92 -13.41 6.88
N ASP A 99 24.51 -12.95 5.70
CA ASP A 99 25.04 -11.70 5.11
C ASP A 99 23.90 -10.71 4.80
N PHE A 100 23.71 -9.73 5.69
CA PHE A 100 22.78 -8.62 5.48
C PHE A 100 23.52 -7.36 5.05
N SER A 101 23.09 -6.75 3.95
CA SER A 101 23.59 -5.48 3.45
C SER A 101 22.55 -4.36 3.62
N PRO A 102 22.98 -3.13 3.95
CA PRO A 102 22.09 -1.97 3.90
C PRO A 102 21.36 -1.87 2.55
N GLY A 103 20.03 -1.82 2.61
CA GLY A 103 19.13 -1.86 1.45
C GLY A 103 18.33 -3.15 1.34
N ASP A 104 18.75 -4.23 2.02
CA ASP A 104 18.07 -5.53 1.93
C ASP A 104 16.69 -5.50 2.58
N LEU A 105 15.73 -6.13 1.90
CA LEU A 105 14.41 -6.39 2.46
C LEU A 105 14.47 -7.68 3.29
N VAL A 106 14.26 -7.57 4.59
CA VAL A 106 14.29 -8.69 5.52
C VAL A 106 12.88 -8.94 6.05
N GLU A 107 12.41 -10.18 5.90
CA GLU A 107 11.15 -10.62 6.48
C GLU A 107 11.34 -11.15 7.91
N PHE A 108 10.46 -10.73 8.79
CA PHE A 108 10.40 -11.12 10.20
C PHE A 108 9.07 -11.82 10.49
N ASN A 109 9.12 -12.78 11.41
CA ASN A 109 7.91 -13.39 11.95
C ASN A 109 7.28 -12.46 13.01
N ALA A 110 6.02 -12.10 12.81
CA ALA A 110 5.22 -11.38 13.80
C ALA A 110 4.81 -12.32 14.95
N PRO A 111 4.69 -11.82 16.20
CA PRO A 111 4.22 -12.62 17.34
C PRO A 111 2.84 -13.28 17.14
N GLY A 112 2.03 -12.79 16.19
CA GLY A 112 0.71 -13.31 15.86
C GLY A 112 0.66 -14.28 14.66
N GLY A 113 1.81 -14.76 14.17
CA GLY A 113 1.88 -15.69 13.02
C GLY A 113 1.81 -15.02 11.64
N GLY A 114 1.73 -13.69 11.58
CA GLY A 114 1.95 -12.92 10.35
C GLY A 114 3.43 -12.78 10.02
N ARG A 115 3.75 -12.30 8.81
CA ARG A 115 5.10 -11.88 8.43
C ARG A 115 5.08 -10.38 8.16
N TYR A 116 6.12 -9.66 8.57
CA TYR A 116 6.31 -8.26 8.24
C TYR A 116 7.71 -8.07 7.66
N ALA A 117 7.85 -7.16 6.71
CA ALA A 117 9.13 -6.88 6.06
C ALA A 117 9.67 -5.53 6.53
N GLY A 118 10.98 -5.48 6.76
CA GLY A 118 11.70 -4.25 7.07
C GLY A 118 12.89 -4.10 6.13
N VAL A 119 13.20 -2.86 5.74
CA VAL A 119 14.39 -2.56 4.95
C VAL A 119 15.55 -2.29 5.90
N LEU A 120 16.64 -3.04 5.75
CA LEU A 120 17.86 -2.81 6.51
C LEU A 120 18.46 -1.45 6.12
N LYS A 121 18.66 -0.58 7.10
CA LYS A 121 19.25 0.76 6.89
C LYS A 121 20.72 0.79 7.24
N GLU A 122 21.10 0.11 8.32
CA GLU A 122 22.46 0.11 8.85
C GLU A 122 22.71 -1.16 9.66
N VAL A 123 23.90 -1.74 9.58
CA VAL A 123 24.33 -2.86 10.41
C VAL A 123 25.45 -2.37 11.32
N GLY A 124 25.26 -2.47 12.63
CA GLY A 124 26.29 -2.24 13.64
C GLY A 124 26.79 -3.54 14.26
N GLU A 125 27.68 -3.44 15.25
CA GLU A 125 28.33 -4.61 15.86
C GLU A 125 27.38 -5.50 16.68
N THR A 126 26.35 -4.93 17.30
CA THR A 126 25.41 -5.64 18.19
C THR A 126 23.95 -5.55 17.75
N SER A 127 23.63 -4.58 16.88
CA SER A 127 22.28 -4.34 16.40
C SER A 127 22.29 -3.77 14.98
N ALA A 128 21.18 -3.95 14.29
CA ALA A 128 20.93 -3.42 12.96
C ALA A 128 19.70 -2.51 12.98
N LEU A 129 19.76 -1.41 12.25
CA LEU A 129 18.66 -0.45 12.10
C LEU A 129 17.78 -0.88 10.94
N PHE A 130 16.51 -1.15 11.21
CA PHE A 130 15.51 -1.51 10.22
C PHE A 130 14.48 -0.41 10.06
N ASP A 131 13.99 -0.24 8.85
CA ASP A 131 12.86 0.61 8.53
C ASP A 131 11.66 -0.25 8.16
N PHE A 132 10.66 -0.25 9.04
CA PHE A 132 9.41 -1.00 8.89
C PHE A 132 8.28 -0.16 8.27
N ASN A 133 8.58 1.02 7.75
CA ASN A 133 7.59 1.80 7.04
C ASN A 133 7.14 1.08 5.77
N HIS A 134 5.87 1.26 5.41
CA HIS A 134 5.38 0.81 4.11
C HIS A 134 6.26 1.42 3.00
N PRO A 135 6.63 0.67 1.94
CA PRO A 135 7.53 1.17 0.89
C PRO A 135 7.07 2.49 0.27
N LEU A 136 5.76 2.71 0.20
CA LEU A 136 5.12 3.92 -0.34
C LEU A 136 4.77 4.99 0.71
N ALA A 137 5.11 4.77 1.99
CA ALA A 137 4.87 5.75 3.05
C ALA A 137 5.67 7.03 2.80
N GLY A 138 5.02 8.18 2.97
CA GLY A 138 5.63 9.48 2.71
C GLY A 138 5.93 9.76 1.23
N GLN A 139 5.47 8.94 0.29
CA GLN A 139 5.64 9.21 -1.15
C GLN A 139 4.41 9.92 -1.72
N ALA A 140 4.65 10.83 -2.68
CA ALA A 140 3.59 11.42 -3.49
C ALA A 140 3.20 10.44 -4.60
N LEU A 141 1.90 10.30 -4.83
CA LEU A 141 1.35 9.27 -5.72
C LEU A 141 0.23 9.86 -6.58
N ALA A 142 0.13 9.41 -7.82
CA ALA A 142 -1.04 9.62 -8.65
C ALA A 142 -1.93 8.38 -8.56
N PHE A 143 -3.18 8.58 -8.14
CA PHE A 143 -4.20 7.54 -8.05
C PHE A 143 -5.26 7.77 -9.13
N GLU A 144 -5.19 6.99 -10.20
CA GLU A 144 -6.19 7.01 -11.25
C GLU A 144 -7.19 5.90 -11.04
N VAL A 145 -8.47 6.21 -11.19
CA VAL A 145 -9.57 5.27 -10.96
C VAL A 145 -10.62 5.41 -12.05
N LYS A 146 -11.17 4.28 -12.46
CA LYS A 146 -12.31 4.18 -13.38
C LYS A 146 -13.32 3.18 -12.82
N ILE A 147 -14.45 3.68 -12.35
CA ILE A 147 -15.52 2.86 -11.78
C ILE A 147 -16.27 2.16 -12.90
N ILE A 148 -16.34 0.84 -12.85
CA ILE A 148 -16.98 -0.01 -13.86
C ILE A 148 -18.34 -0.49 -13.38
N GLY A 149 -18.45 -0.82 -12.09
CA GLY A 149 -19.68 -1.31 -11.48
C GLY A 149 -19.64 -1.17 -9.97
N ILE A 150 -20.84 -1.09 -9.38
CA ILE A 150 -21.04 -1.04 -7.94
C ILE A 150 -22.17 -2.03 -7.62
N LEU A 151 -21.95 -2.87 -6.62
CA LEU A 151 -22.85 -3.92 -6.15
C LEU A 151 -23.20 -3.69 -4.68
#